data_AF-A0A4U6LHX9-F1
#
_entry.id   AF-A0A4U6LHX9-F1
#
_cell.length_a   1.000
_cell.length_b   1.000
_cell.length_c   1.000
_cell.angle_alpha   90.00
_cell.angle_beta   90.00
_cell.angle_gamma   90.00
#
_symmetry.space_group_name_H-M   'P 1'
#
loop_
_entity.id
_entity.type
_entity.pdbx_description
1 polymer ?
#
loop_
_entity_poly.entity_id
_entity_poly.type
_entity_poly.pdbx_seq_one_letter_code
_entity_poly.pdbx_strand_id
1 'polypeptide(L)' 'MTDAQITAFQAGSSAKPAEVNLLFLGLLCAALFLWAAWVCLRSFRAFSAGNLSLKQLGGIVARTVLLLLVSFWLVLS' A
#
# COMPACT_ATOMS: atom_id res chain seq x y z
N MET A 1 13.22 17.43 -10.64
CA MET A 1 12.46 18.69 -10.81
C MET A 1 13.46 19.83 -10.85
N THR A 2 13.30 20.78 -11.78
CA THR A 2 14.07 22.03 -11.78
C THR A 2 13.43 23.04 -10.82
N ASP A 3 14.19 24.05 -10.40
CA ASP A 3 13.70 25.08 -9.46
C ASP A 3 12.49 25.86 -10.01
N ALA A 4 12.48 26.12 -11.32
CA ALA A 4 11.34 26.74 -11.99
C ALA A 4 10.07 25.87 -11.91
N GLN A 5 10.20 24.54 -12.01
CA GLN A 5 9.07 23.62 -11.88
C GLN A 5 8.55 23.56 -10.44
N ILE A 6 9.43 23.57 -9.44
CA ILE A 6 9.05 23.59 -8.02
C ILE A 6 8.30 24.88 -7.71
N THR A 7 8.82 26.01 -8.18
CA THR A 7 8.21 27.34 -7.98
C THR A 7 6.83 27.42 -8.63
N ALA A 8 6.69 26.97 -9.89
CA ALA A 8 5.41 26.95 -10.58
C ALA A 8 4.38 26.04 -9.87
N PHE A 9 4.81 24.86 -9.40
CA PHE A 9 3.94 23.95 -8.65
C PHE A 9 3.47 24.58 -7.33
N GLN A 10 4.39 25.17 -6.56
CA GLN A 10 4.07 25.84 -5.30
C GLN A 10 3.13 27.02 -5.50
N ALA A 11 3.33 27.81 -6.57
CA ALA A 11 2.44 28.91 -6.91
C ALA A 11 1.01 28.45 -7.23
N GLY A 12 0.86 27.30 -7.90
CA GLY A 12 -0.46 26.76 -8.26
C GLY A 12 -1.15 25.95 -7.16
N SER A 13 -0.40 25.23 -6.33
CA SER A 13 -0.95 24.32 -5.31
C SER A 13 -0.92 24.87 -3.88
N SER A 14 -0.14 25.94 -3.63
CA SER A 14 0.19 26.44 -2.29
C SER A 14 0.85 25.40 -1.35
N ALA A 15 1.37 24.31 -1.91
CA ALA A 15 2.05 23.24 -1.18
C ALA A 15 3.40 22.91 -1.81
N LYS A 16 4.34 22.41 -1.01
CA LYS A 16 5.61 21.91 -1.54
C LYS A 16 5.38 20.56 -2.23
N PRO A 17 6.06 20.26 -3.36
CA PRO A 17 5.94 18.95 -4.01
C PRO A 17 6.17 17.77 -3.06
N ALA A 18 7.09 17.90 -2.09
CA ALA A 18 7.38 16.89 -1.09
C ALA A 18 6.20 16.60 -0.13
N GLU A 19 5.41 17.62 0.22
CA GLU A 19 4.24 17.48 1.11
C GLU A 19 3.13 16.69 0.41
N VAL A 20 2.87 17.03 -0.86
CA VAL A 20 1.90 16.33 -1.69
C VAL A 20 2.34 14.89 -1.95
N ASN A 21 3.63 14.67 -2.22
CA ASN A 21 4.19 13.32 -2.35
C ASN A 21 3.99 12.49 -1.07
N LEU A 22 4.28 13.07 0.11
CA LEU A 22 4.09 12.40 1.39
C LEU A 22 2.62 12.03 1.63
N LEU A 23 1.69 12.92 1.30
CA LEU A 23 0.25 12.64 1.40
C LEU A 23 -0.15 11.43 0.54
N PHE A 24 0.25 11.41 -0.73
CA PHE A 24 -0.10 10.30 -1.63
C PHE A 24 0.57 8.99 -1.23
N LEU A 25 1.82 9.02 -0.77
CA LEU A 25 2.48 7.83 -0.22
C LEU A 25 1.76 7.31 1.03
N GLY A 26 1.34 8.20 1.94
CA GLY A 26 0.55 7.84 3.11
C GLY A 26 -0.78 7.20 2.75
N LEU A 27 -1.51 7.79 1.80
CA LEU A 27 -2.78 7.25 1.30
C LEU A 27 -2.60 5.88 0.63
N LEU A 28 -1.54 5.70 -0.16
CA LEU A 28 -1.21 4.42 -0.78
C LEU A 28 -0.92 3.35 0.28
N CYS A 29 -0.07 3.67 1.26
CA CYS A 29 0.24 2.75 2.36
C CYS A 29 -1.02 2.36 3.14
N ALA A 30 -1.89 3.31 3.45
CA ALA A 30 -3.16 3.05 4.13
C ALA A 30 -4.08 2.11 3.30
N ALA A 31 -4.21 2.38 2.00
CA ALA A 31 -5.00 1.54 1.09
C ALA A 31 -4.44 0.11 1.01
N LEU A 32 -3.12 -0.05 0.93
CA LEU A 32 -2.45 -1.36 0.92
C LEU A 32 -2.69 -2.15 2.20
N PHE A 33 -2.63 -1.49 3.37
CA PHE A 33 -2.94 -2.15 4.64
C PHE A 33 -4.42 -2.55 4.76
N LEU A 34 -5.35 -1.69 4.33
CA LEU A 34 -6.78 -2.02 4.30
C LEU A 34 -7.06 -3.21 3.36
N TRP A 35 -6.43 -3.23 2.19
CA TRP A 35 -6.51 -4.35 1.27
C TRP A 35 -5.96 -5.64 1.89
N ALA A 36 -4.77 -5.59 2.52
CA ALA A 36 -4.18 -6.75 3.18
C ALA A 36 -5.07 -7.28 4.32
N ALA A 37 -5.63 -6.40 5.14
CA ALA A 37 -6.58 -6.76 6.20
C ALA A 37 -7.83 -7.43 5.61
N TRP A 38 -8.36 -6.91 4.51
CA TRP A 38 -9.49 -7.51 3.80
C TRP A 38 -9.16 -8.91 3.26
N VAL A 39 -7.98 -9.09 2.65
CA VAL A 39 -7.50 -10.41 2.17
C VAL A 39 -7.41 -11.40 3.34
N CYS A 40 -6.79 -10.99 4.45
CA CYS A 40 -6.68 -11.83 5.65
C CYS A 40 -8.06 -12.22 6.20
N LEU A 41 -8.98 -11.27 6.32
CA LEU A 41 -10.33 -11.53 6.83
C LEU A 41 -11.12 -12.48 5.92
N ARG A 42 -11.05 -12.28 4.60
CA ARG A 42 -11.69 -13.16 3.60
C ARG A 42 -11.12 -14.57 3.65
N SER A 43 -9.80 -14.69 3.72
CA SER A 43 -9.11 -15.98 3.75
C SER A 43 -9.36 -16.73 5.06
N PHE A 44 -9.38 -16.01 6.19
CA PHE A 44 -9.73 -16.57 7.49
C PHE A 44 -11.16 -17.10 7.50
N ARG A 45 -12.14 -16.32 7.01
CA ARG A 45 -13.53 -16.77 6.88
C ARG A 45 -13.66 -18.03 6.00
N ALA A 46 -12.94 -18.09 4.89
CA ALA A 46 -12.92 -19.26 4.01
C ALA A 46 -12.26 -20.48 4.67
N PHE A 47 -11.20 -20.29 5.45
CA PHE A 47 -10.60 -21.34 6.28
C PHE A 47 -11.57 -21.87 7.33
N SER A 48 -12.24 -20.98 8.09
CA SER A 48 -13.23 -21.38 9.11
C SER A 48 -14.43 -22.11 8.52
N ALA A 49 -14.79 -21.83 7.27
CA ALA A 49 -15.84 -22.53 6.54
C ALA A 49 -15.39 -23.88 5.93
N GLY A 50 -14.13 -24.30 6.12
CA GLY A 50 -13.58 -25.53 5.56
C GLY A 50 -13.22 -25.46 4.07
N ASN A 51 -13.31 -24.28 3.45
CA ASN A 51 -13.01 -24.08 2.02
C ASN A 51 -11.50 -23.93 1.73
N LEU A 52 -10.68 -23.75 2.77
CA LEU A 52 -9.23 -23.63 2.68
C LEU A 52 -8.55 -24.52 3.72
N SER A 53 -7.45 -25.16 3.33
CA SER A 53 -6.52 -25.78 4.26
C SER A 53 -5.61 -24.73 4.92
N LEU A 54 -5.03 -25.08 6.07
CA LEU A 54 -4.07 -24.21 6.78
C LEU A 54 -2.85 -23.87 5.91
N LYS A 55 -2.39 -24.82 5.08
CA LYS A 55 -1.28 -24.61 4.13
C LYS A 55 -1.62 -23.55 3.09
N GLN A 56 -2.83 -23.58 2.53
CA GLN A 56 -3.28 -22.58 1.56
C GLN A 56 -3.45 -21.20 2.22
N LEU A 57 -4.00 -21.15 3.44
CA LEU A 57 -4.10 -19.91 4.20
C LEU A 57 -2.72 -19.28 4.45
N GLY A 58 -1.75 -20.06 4.92
CA GLY A 58 -0.38 -19.60 5.13
C GLY A 58 0.28 -19.11 3.84
N GLY A 59 0.04 -19.80 2.72
CA GLY A 59 0.53 -19.37 1.40
C GLY A 59 -0.07 -18.03 0.95
N ILE A 60 -1.35 -17.78 1.24
CA ILE A 60 -1.99 -16.48 0.95
C ILE A 60 -1.35 -15.39 1.79
N VAL A 61 -1.24 -15.58 3.11
CA VAL A 61 -0.64 -14.60 4.02
C VAL A 61 0.81 -14.27 3.61
N ALA A 62 1.62 -15.29 3.30
CA ALA A 62 2.99 -15.09 2.88
C ALA A 62 3.10 -14.27 1.57
N ARG A 63 2.24 -14.56 0.58
CA ARG A 63 2.20 -13.77 -0.68
C ARG A 63 1.72 -12.35 -0.44
N THR A 64 0.73 -12.14 0.42
CA THR A 64 0.27 -10.80 0.79
C THR A 64 1.38 -9.99 1.46
N VAL A 65 2.13 -10.59 2.39
CA VAL A 65 3.29 -9.93 3.01
C VAL A 65 4.38 -9.63 1.99
N LEU A 66 4.71 -10.58 1.11
CA LEU A 66 5.68 -10.36 0.04
C LEU A 66 5.28 -9.19 -0.87
N LEU A 67 4.00 -9.12 -1.27
CA LEU A 67 3.48 -8.02 -2.08
C LEU A 67 3.61 -6.68 -1.36
N LEU A 68 3.28 -6.61 -0.06
CA LEU A 68 3.48 -5.39 0.72
C LEU A 68 4.96 -4.97 0.77
N LEU A 69 5.87 -5.90 1.01
CA LEU A 69 7.31 -5.62 1.05
C LEU A 69 7.81 -5.07 -0.29
N VAL A 70 7.42 -5.70 -1.41
CA VAL A 70 7.79 -5.23 -2.76
C VAL A 70 7.17 -3.86 -3.05
N SER A 71 5.90 -3.65 -2.73
CA SER A 71 5.24 -2.35 -2.92
C SER A 71 5.90 -1.25 -2.11
N PHE A 72 6.21 -1.50 -0.83
CA PHE A 72 6.89 -0.53 0.01
C PHE A 72 8.32 -0.26 -0.45
N TRP A 73 9.04 -1.29 -0.88
CA TRP A 73 10.35 -1.09 -1.48
C TRP A 73 10.27 -0.18 -2.71
N LEU A 74 9.31 -0.41 -3.62
CA LEU A 74 9.18 0.40 -4.84
C LEU A 74 8.81 1.86 -4.61
N VAL A 75 8.06 2.18 -3.56
CA VAL A 75 7.50 3.53 -3.35
C VAL A 75 8.16 4.32 -2.23
N LEU A 76 8.92 3.65 -1.34
CA LEU A 76 9.61 4.28 -0.21
C LEU A 76 11.14 4.24 -0.32
N SER A 77 11.70 3.56 -1.32
CA SER A 77 13.14 3.63 -1.65
C SER A 77 13.48 4.89 -2.42
#